data_AF-A0A3D3TH36-F1
#
_entry.id   AF-A0A3D3TH36-F1
#
_cell.length_a   1.000
_cell.length_b   1.000
_cell.length_c   1.000
_cell.angle_alpha   90.00
_cell.angle_beta   90.00
_cell.angle_gamma   90.00
#
_symmetry.space_group_name_H-M   'P 1'
#
loop_
_entity.id
_entity.type
_entity.pdbx_description
1 polymer ?
#
loop_
_entity_poly.entity_id
_entity_poly.type
_entity_poly.pdbx_seq_one_letter_code
_entity_poly.pdbx_strand_id
1 'polypeptide(L)'
;MKRIGIILVAILCSVTLTAQNYTKKWNGIMKRYEYFDGRGNMTGYDVYNSIMGQWEHYSTNQPPTYKQSEVYEPYDVDEIYRLGIAKQQRYDSNRAKIQQAVNNLSEAIDLVQEYRGVITEAQANSINNFNNWLRKATIQDLSNNSLVSNIITNIINKTKEVQKWVESPIKEGEVVYIKGQRYIYQNEIFTPIK
;
A
#
# COMPACT_ATOMS: atom_id res chain seq x y z
N MET A 1 63.47 -49.52 35.30
CA MET A 1 63.26 -49.46 33.83
C MET A 1 61.91 -50.05 33.37
N LYS A 2 61.47 -51.23 33.85
CA LYS A 2 60.20 -51.85 33.43
C LYS A 2 58.92 -51.03 33.72
N ARG A 3 58.90 -50.24 34.81
CA ARG A 3 57.73 -49.40 35.20
C ARG A 3 57.59 -48.11 34.38
N ILE A 4 58.71 -47.56 33.87
CA ILE A 4 58.71 -46.36 33.00
C ILE A 4 58.20 -46.73 31.60
N GLY A 5 58.51 -47.93 31.10
CA GLY A 5 57.99 -48.42 29.82
C GLY A 5 56.47 -48.55 29.79
N ILE A 6 55.86 -49.02 30.89
CA ILE A 6 54.39 -49.16 30.98
C ILE A 6 53.70 -47.79 30.99
N ILE A 7 54.28 -46.80 31.68
CA ILE A 7 53.74 -45.43 31.72
C ILE A 7 53.87 -44.75 30.34
N LEU A 8 54.98 -44.95 29.63
CA LEU A 8 55.16 -44.43 28.27
C LEU A 8 54.19 -45.05 27.26
N VAL A 9 53.92 -46.35 27.34
CA VAL A 9 52.95 -47.05 26.48
C VAL A 9 51.51 -46.59 26.79
N ALA A 10 51.16 -46.37 28.05
CA ALA A 10 49.85 -45.85 28.44
C ALA A 10 49.62 -44.41 27.94
N ILE A 11 50.65 -43.56 27.97
CA ILE A 11 50.58 -42.19 27.43
C ILE A 11 50.45 -42.21 25.90
N LEU A 12 51.21 -43.04 25.19
CA LEU A 12 51.11 -43.21 23.73
C LEU A 12 49.75 -43.75 23.27
N CYS A 13 49.11 -44.64 24.03
CA CYS A 13 47.76 -45.13 23.72
C CYS A 13 46.66 -44.10 23.96
N SER A 14 46.88 -43.10 24.82
CA SER A 14 45.86 -42.08 25.13
C SER A 14 45.70 -41.01 24.04
N VAL A 15 46.70 -40.83 23.17
CA VAL A 15 46.70 -39.79 22.11
C VAL A 15 46.05 -40.25 20.79
N THR A 16 45.75 -41.54 20.64
CA THR A 16 45.23 -42.10 19.37
C THR A 16 43.71 -42.30 19.33
N LEU A 17 42.98 -41.92 20.39
CA LEU A 17 41.55 -42.22 20.53
C LEU A 17 40.58 -41.10 20.13
N THR A 18 41.04 -39.99 19.56
CA THR A 18 40.13 -38.92 19.10
C THR A 18 40.44 -38.45 17.69
N ALA A 19 40.08 -39.24 16.69
CA ALA A 19 39.89 -38.76 15.32
C ALA A 19 38.45 -39.08 14.90
N GLN A 20 37.49 -38.30 15.38
CA GLN A 20 36.17 -38.26 14.72
C GLN A 20 36.40 -37.62 13.35
N ASN A 21 36.53 -38.44 12.31
CA ASN A 21 36.80 -38.00 10.95
C ASN A 21 35.52 -37.50 10.27
N TYR A 22 34.96 -36.40 10.75
CA TYR A 22 33.88 -35.70 10.07
C TYR A 22 34.33 -34.30 9.68
N THR A 23 34.37 -34.03 8.38
CA THR A 23 34.69 -32.70 7.85
C THR A 23 33.39 -31.97 7.54
N LYS A 24 33.20 -30.77 8.12
CA LYS A 24 32.11 -29.84 7.77
C LYS A 24 32.63 -28.77 6.81
N LYS A 25 32.02 -28.62 5.63
CA LYS A 25 32.40 -27.62 4.63
C LYS A 25 31.19 -26.83 4.16
N TRP A 26 31.32 -25.52 4.05
CA TRP A 26 30.31 -24.68 3.41
C TRP A 26 30.40 -24.82 1.88
N ASN A 27 29.28 -25.16 1.25
CA ASN A 27 29.13 -25.13 -0.20
C ASN A 27 28.38 -23.86 -0.61
N GLY A 28 29.12 -22.87 -1.11
CA GLY A 28 28.55 -21.57 -1.50
C GLY A 28 27.61 -21.63 -2.71
N ILE A 29 27.77 -22.63 -3.59
CA ILE A 29 26.92 -22.82 -4.76
C ILE A 29 25.56 -23.36 -4.32
N MET A 30 25.56 -24.37 -3.46
CA MET A 30 24.34 -25.03 -2.97
C MET A 30 23.77 -24.40 -1.69
N LYS A 31 24.46 -23.39 -1.13
CA LYS A 31 24.12 -22.69 0.12
C LYS A 31 23.77 -23.64 1.28
N ARG A 32 24.61 -24.64 1.48
CA ARG A 32 24.43 -25.68 2.51
C ARG A 32 25.77 -26.05 3.16
N TYR A 33 25.72 -26.56 4.39
CA TYR A 33 26.87 -27.20 5.01
C TYR A 33 26.89 -28.67 4.66
N GLU A 34 28.00 -29.19 4.15
CA GLU A 34 28.18 -30.59 3.77
C GLU A 34 29.08 -31.30 4.78
N TYR A 35 28.71 -32.53 5.13
CA TYR A 35 29.42 -33.38 6.09
C TYR A 35 30.04 -34.56 5.34
N PHE A 36 31.33 -34.83 5.58
CA PHE A 36 32.09 -35.90 4.91
C PHE A 36 32.73 -36.83 5.93
N ASP A 37 32.81 -38.13 5.61
CA ASP A 37 33.57 -39.13 6.38
C ASP A 37 35.09 -39.01 6.15
N GLY A 38 35.87 -39.79 6.90
CA GLY A 38 37.34 -39.84 6.76
C GLY A 38 37.87 -40.42 5.45
N ARG A 39 37.00 -40.92 4.58
CA ARG A 39 37.32 -41.40 3.23
C ARG A 39 36.92 -40.39 2.15
N GLY A 40 36.32 -39.25 2.54
CA GLY A 40 35.88 -38.19 1.64
C GLY A 40 34.46 -38.38 1.08
N ASN A 41 33.69 -39.36 1.56
CA ASN A 41 32.31 -39.56 1.13
C ASN A 41 31.36 -38.65 1.92
N MET A 42 30.37 -38.05 1.26
CA MET A 42 29.37 -37.21 1.93
C MET A 42 28.40 -38.05 2.76
N THR A 43 28.26 -37.73 4.04
CA THR A 43 27.39 -38.41 5.02
C THR A 43 26.09 -37.66 5.29
N GLY A 44 26.04 -36.37 4.94
CA GLY A 44 24.84 -35.55 5.04
C GLY A 44 25.08 -34.07 4.72
N TYR A 45 24.04 -33.26 4.83
CA TYR A 45 24.13 -31.80 4.70
C TYR A 45 23.06 -31.06 5.52
N ASP A 46 23.37 -29.84 5.97
CA ASP A 46 22.40 -28.90 6.54
C ASP A 46 22.06 -27.80 5.54
N VAL A 47 20.78 -27.54 5.33
CA VAL A 47 20.27 -26.42 4.54
C VAL A 47 19.39 -25.52 5.39
N TYR A 48 19.51 -24.20 5.23
CA TYR A 48 18.64 -23.26 5.94
C TYR A 48 17.33 -23.12 5.18
N ASN A 49 16.22 -23.48 5.82
CA ASN A 49 14.90 -23.27 5.29
C ASN A 49 14.43 -21.85 5.66
N SER A 50 14.44 -20.94 4.69
CA SER A 50 14.02 -19.55 4.90
C SER A 50 12.54 -19.41 5.22
N ILE A 51 11.70 -20.37 4.81
CA ILE A 51 10.26 -20.37 5.09
C ILE A 51 10.03 -20.70 6.56
N MET A 52 10.77 -21.67 7.09
CA MET A 52 10.60 -22.18 8.44
C MET A 52 11.54 -21.53 9.47
N GLY A 53 12.48 -20.69 9.02
CA GLY A 53 13.44 -20.01 9.88
C GLY A 53 14.42 -20.94 10.59
N GLN A 54 14.65 -22.16 10.09
CA GLN A 54 15.44 -23.19 10.77
C GLN A 54 16.39 -23.95 9.84
N TRP A 55 17.44 -24.55 10.42
CA TRP A 55 18.34 -25.46 9.71
C TRP A 55 17.76 -26.88 9.68
N GLU A 56 17.78 -27.48 8.50
CA GLU A 56 17.30 -28.84 8.25
C GLU A 56 18.47 -29.76 7.87
N HIS A 57 18.62 -30.87 8.60
CA HIS A 57 19.68 -31.86 8.39
C HIS A 57 19.18 -33.03 7.53
N TYR A 58 19.94 -33.38 6.50
CA TYR A 58 19.67 -34.48 5.58
C TYR A 58 20.84 -35.47 5.60
N SER A 59 20.61 -36.72 6.02
CA SER A 59 21.63 -37.77 5.96
C SER A 59 21.56 -38.53 4.63
N THR A 60 22.71 -38.93 4.09
CA THR A 60 22.79 -39.75 2.87
C THR A 60 22.51 -41.24 3.12
N ASN A 61 22.54 -41.69 4.38
CA ASN A 61 22.44 -43.11 4.76
C ASN A 61 21.08 -43.52 5.36
N GLN A 62 20.12 -42.60 5.45
CA GLN A 62 18.77 -42.88 5.96
C GLN A 62 17.72 -42.37 4.98
N PRO A 63 16.57 -43.06 4.83
CA PRO A 63 15.42 -42.46 4.16
C PRO A 63 15.07 -41.16 4.88
N PRO A 64 14.70 -40.08 4.14
CA PRO A 64 14.42 -38.79 4.74
C PRO A 64 13.39 -38.95 5.85
N THR A 65 13.81 -38.70 7.09
CA THR A 65 12.89 -38.68 8.21
C THR A 65 12.20 -37.33 8.14
N TYR A 66 11.05 -37.29 7.47
CA TYR A 66 10.21 -36.10 7.46
C TYR A 66 9.69 -35.87 8.87
N LYS A 67 10.43 -35.10 9.69
CA LYS A 67 9.80 -34.42 10.82
C LYS A 67 8.79 -33.47 10.21
N GLN A 68 7.51 -33.74 10.43
CA GLN A 68 6.44 -32.83 10.06
C GLN A 68 6.71 -31.52 10.79
N SER A 69 7.23 -30.56 10.05
CA SER A 69 7.64 -29.29 10.57
C SER A 69 6.41 -28.39 10.56
N GLU A 70 6.04 -27.83 11.73
CA GLU A 70 4.95 -26.87 11.82
C GLU A 70 5.31 -25.65 10.95
N VAL A 71 4.47 -25.36 9.96
CA VAL A 71 4.67 -24.20 9.09
C VAL A 71 4.70 -22.96 9.97
N TYR A 72 5.87 -22.32 10.07
CA TYR A 72 6.00 -21.02 10.71
C TYR A 72 5.34 -19.99 9.80
N GLU A 73 4.13 -19.55 10.15
CA GLU A 73 3.50 -18.41 9.47
C GLU A 73 4.22 -17.13 9.93
N PRO A 74 5.02 -16.47 9.06
CA PRO A 74 5.83 -15.33 9.48
C PRO A 74 5.01 -14.06 9.76
N TYR A 75 3.71 -14.08 9.47
CA TYR A 75 2.79 -12.95 9.60
C TYR A 75 1.47 -13.38 10.24
N ASP A 76 0.93 -12.56 11.14
CA ASP A 76 -0.43 -12.71 11.64
C ASP A 76 -1.43 -12.32 10.52
N VAL A 77 -1.92 -13.33 9.80
CA VAL A 77 -2.87 -13.16 8.70
C VAL A 77 -4.21 -12.59 9.17
N ASP A 78 -4.61 -12.85 10.42
CA ASP A 78 -5.83 -12.30 11.01
C ASP A 78 -5.67 -10.80 11.26
N GLU A 79 -4.49 -10.37 11.71
CA GLU A 79 -4.18 -8.94 11.86
C GLU A 79 -4.21 -8.22 10.51
N ILE A 80 -3.60 -8.80 9.47
CA ILE A 80 -3.64 -8.25 8.10
C ILE A 80 -5.09 -8.13 7.62
N TYR A 81 -5.91 -9.16 7.84
CA TYR A 81 -7.32 -9.14 7.48
C TYR A 81 -8.09 -8.04 8.21
N ARG A 82 -7.93 -7.93 9.54
CA ARG A 82 -8.55 -6.86 10.35
C ARG A 82 -8.16 -5.47 9.86
N LEU A 83 -6.89 -5.26 9.54
CA LEU A 83 -6.39 -3.99 9.02
C LEU A 83 -6.96 -3.67 7.63
N GLY A 84 -7.12 -4.68 6.77
CA GLY A 84 -7.75 -4.56 5.46
C GLY A 84 -9.21 -4.11 5.57
N ILE A 85 -9.99 -4.75 6.43
CA ILE A 85 -11.39 -4.37 6.70
C ILE A 85 -11.47 -2.94 7.22
N ALA A 86 -10.64 -2.58 8.21
CA ALA A 86 -10.64 -1.23 8.76
C ALA A 86 -10.27 -0.17 7.70
N LYS A 87 -9.34 -0.48 6.78
CA LYS A 87 -8.98 0.41 5.67
C LYS A 87 -10.13 0.57 4.68
N GLN A 88 -10.83 -0.51 4.32
CA GLN A 88 -11.99 -0.48 3.43
C GLN A 88 -13.14 0.35 4.02
N GLN A 89 -13.47 0.13 5.30
CA GLN A 89 -14.51 0.90 5.98
C GLN A 89 -14.21 2.41 6.00
N ARG A 90 -12.94 2.80 6.23
CA ARG A 90 -12.52 4.20 6.14
C ARG A 90 -12.71 4.76 4.74
N TYR A 91 -12.27 4.02 3.71
CA TYR A 91 -12.47 4.40 2.31
C TYR A 91 -13.95 4.65 2.00
N ASP A 92 -14.82 3.71 2.35
CA ASP A 92 -16.26 3.79 2.06
C ASP A 92 -16.93 4.97 2.77
N SER A 93 -16.65 5.14 4.07
CA SER A 93 -17.13 6.30 4.85
C SER A 93 -16.66 7.62 4.24
N ASN A 94 -15.38 7.71 3.88
CA ASN A 94 -14.82 8.95 3.34
C ASN A 94 -15.34 9.27 1.94
N ARG A 95 -15.52 8.25 1.10
CA ARG A 95 -16.19 8.39 -0.20
C ARG A 95 -17.60 8.93 -0.05
N ALA A 96 -18.37 8.44 0.92
CA ALA A 96 -19.72 8.93 1.20
C ALA A 96 -19.72 10.41 1.63
N LYS A 97 -18.77 10.83 2.48
CA LYS A 97 -18.64 12.24 2.90
C LYS A 97 -18.28 13.17 1.74
N ILE A 98 -17.36 12.74 0.86
CA ILE A 98 -17.04 13.50 -0.36
C ILE A 98 -18.28 13.63 -1.24
N GLN A 99 -19.02 12.53 -1.44
CA GLN A 99 -20.25 12.55 -2.23
C GLN A 99 -21.28 13.52 -1.66
N GLN A 100 -21.49 13.52 -0.34
CA GLN A 100 -22.39 14.47 0.31
C GLN A 100 -21.96 15.92 0.08
N ALA A 101 -20.66 16.23 0.21
CA ALA A 101 -20.15 17.57 -0.06
C ALA A 101 -20.34 17.98 -1.53
N VAL A 102 -20.15 17.05 -2.48
CA VAL A 102 -20.40 17.28 -3.91
C VAL A 102 -21.88 17.54 -4.17
N ASN A 103 -22.78 16.78 -3.55
CA ASN A 103 -24.23 17.00 -3.67
C ASN A 103 -24.62 18.40 -3.20
N ASN A 104 -24.11 18.85 -2.05
CA ASN A 104 -24.36 20.20 -1.55
C ASN A 104 -23.84 21.29 -2.51
N LEU A 105 -22.69 21.05 -3.16
CA LEU A 105 -22.17 21.96 -4.20
C LEU A 105 -23.09 21.99 -5.42
N SER A 106 -23.58 20.84 -5.88
CA SER A 106 -24.54 20.74 -6.98
C SER A 106 -25.84 21.48 -6.65
N GLU A 107 -26.40 21.28 -5.46
CA GLU A 107 -27.58 22.01 -4.99
C GLU A 107 -27.35 23.53 -4.99
N ALA A 108 -26.19 23.99 -4.56
CA ALA A 108 -25.85 25.42 -4.61
C ALA A 108 -25.78 25.95 -6.05
N ILE A 109 -25.27 25.16 -7.01
CA ILE A 109 -25.25 25.53 -8.43
C ILE A 109 -26.68 25.60 -8.98
N ASP A 110 -27.53 24.64 -8.64
CA ASP A 110 -28.91 24.59 -9.09
C ASP A 110 -29.70 25.79 -8.56
N LEU A 111 -29.51 26.18 -7.29
CA LEU A 111 -30.11 27.39 -6.73
C LEU A 111 -29.68 28.65 -7.48
N VAL A 112 -28.41 28.78 -7.86
CA VAL A 112 -27.96 29.94 -8.66
C VAL A 112 -28.67 29.98 -10.01
N GLN A 113 -28.85 28.82 -10.66
CA GLN A 113 -29.58 28.75 -11.93
C GLN A 113 -31.07 29.05 -11.75
N GLU A 114 -31.69 28.59 -10.67
CA GLU A 114 -33.11 28.84 -10.40
C GLU A 114 -33.38 30.31 -10.10
N TYR A 115 -32.58 30.94 -9.23
CA TYR A 115 -32.77 32.34 -8.84
C TYR A 115 -32.37 33.35 -9.93
N ARG A 116 -31.28 33.09 -10.66
CA ARG A 116 -30.77 34.04 -11.66
C ARG A 116 -31.17 33.70 -13.09
N GLY A 117 -31.52 32.45 -13.38
CA GLY A 117 -31.74 31.95 -14.73
C GLY A 117 -30.45 31.81 -15.57
N VAL A 118 -29.31 32.33 -15.09
CA VAL A 118 -28.06 32.45 -15.85
C VAL A 118 -26.81 32.22 -14.99
N ILE A 119 -25.76 31.69 -15.62
CA ILE A 119 -24.39 31.60 -15.05
C ILE A 119 -23.42 32.32 -15.99
N THR A 120 -22.52 33.15 -15.47
CA THR A 120 -21.53 33.84 -16.32
C THR A 120 -20.45 32.87 -16.84
N GLU A 121 -19.79 33.20 -17.94
CA GLU A 121 -18.70 32.38 -18.48
C GLU A 121 -17.54 32.22 -17.48
N ALA A 122 -17.25 33.26 -16.70
CA ALA A 122 -16.26 33.20 -15.62
C ALA A 122 -16.67 32.18 -14.53
N GLN A 123 -17.93 32.16 -14.14
CA GLN A 123 -18.48 31.21 -13.16
C GLN A 123 -18.44 29.77 -13.70
N ALA A 124 -18.84 29.56 -14.96
CA ALA A 124 -18.75 28.25 -15.60
C ALA A 124 -17.30 27.73 -15.67
N ASN A 125 -16.36 28.59 -16.03
CA ASN A 125 -14.93 28.26 -16.03
C ASN A 125 -14.41 27.95 -14.61
N SER A 126 -14.87 28.67 -13.58
CA SER A 126 -14.55 28.38 -12.17
C SER A 126 -15.00 26.97 -11.77
N ILE A 127 -16.21 26.56 -12.15
CA ILE A 127 -16.72 25.19 -11.89
C ILE A 127 -15.91 24.14 -12.65
N ASN A 128 -15.62 24.35 -13.94
CA ASN A 128 -14.86 23.40 -14.74
C ASN A 128 -13.45 23.18 -14.19
N ASN A 129 -12.76 24.26 -13.81
CA ASN A 129 -11.45 24.18 -13.17
C ASN A 129 -11.51 23.43 -11.83
N PHE A 130 -12.53 23.69 -11.02
CA PHE A 130 -12.73 22.99 -9.77
C PHE A 130 -13.03 21.49 -9.97
N ASN A 131 -13.85 21.13 -10.95
CA ASN A 131 -14.15 19.74 -11.29
C ASN A 131 -12.88 19.00 -11.75
N ASN A 132 -12.04 19.63 -12.55
CA ASN A 132 -10.74 19.07 -12.95
C ASN A 132 -9.81 18.83 -11.77
N TRP A 133 -9.77 19.76 -10.81
CA TRP A 133 -9.04 19.56 -9.55
C TRP A 133 -9.64 18.41 -8.73
N LEU A 134 -10.97 18.36 -8.58
CA LEU A 134 -11.66 17.36 -7.78
C LEU A 134 -11.38 15.94 -8.31
N ARG A 135 -11.48 15.74 -9.63
CA ARG A 135 -11.16 14.46 -10.28
C ARG A 135 -9.74 13.98 -9.96
N LYS A 136 -8.76 14.88 -9.96
CA LYS A 136 -7.37 14.54 -9.60
C LYS A 136 -7.24 14.23 -8.12
N ALA A 137 -7.91 15.00 -7.27
CA ALA A 137 -7.87 14.83 -5.82
C ALA A 137 -8.47 13.47 -5.39
N THR A 138 -9.52 13.00 -6.07
CA THR A 138 -10.25 11.77 -5.71
C THR A 138 -9.62 10.47 -6.22
N ILE A 139 -8.55 10.51 -7.03
CA ILE A 139 -7.82 9.31 -7.47
C ILE A 139 -6.91 8.75 -6.36
N GLN A 140 -6.63 9.56 -5.34
CA GLN A 140 -5.73 9.19 -4.24
C GLN A 140 -6.38 8.23 -3.23
N ASP A 141 -5.60 7.77 -2.26
CA ASP A 141 -6.08 6.88 -1.20
C ASP A 141 -7.09 7.58 -0.27
N LEU A 142 -8.38 7.37 -0.54
CA LEU A 142 -9.47 7.95 0.26
C LEU A 142 -9.63 7.30 1.64
N SER A 143 -8.85 6.28 2.00
CA SER A 143 -8.78 5.82 3.38
C SER A 143 -7.97 6.77 4.28
N ASN A 144 -7.28 7.76 3.71
CA ASN A 144 -6.54 8.80 4.44
C ASN A 144 -7.47 9.96 4.85
N ASN A 145 -7.78 10.05 6.15
CA ASN A 145 -8.67 11.06 6.70
C ASN A 145 -8.17 12.50 6.53
N SER A 146 -6.86 12.74 6.59
CA SER A 146 -6.29 14.09 6.43
C SER A 146 -6.47 14.60 5.00
N LEU A 147 -6.15 13.75 4.02
CA LEU A 147 -6.39 14.03 2.61
C LEU A 147 -7.87 14.30 2.33
N VAL A 148 -8.75 13.45 2.85
CA VAL A 148 -10.21 13.59 2.65
C VAL A 148 -10.75 14.86 3.30
N SER A 149 -10.28 15.19 4.51
CA SER A 149 -10.65 16.45 5.19
C SER A 149 -10.30 17.67 4.34
N ASN A 150 -9.11 17.67 3.73
CA ASN A 150 -8.69 18.73 2.83
C ASN A 150 -9.58 18.79 1.56
N ILE A 151 -9.93 17.64 0.98
CA ILE A 151 -10.84 17.59 -0.18
C ILE A 151 -12.20 18.20 0.17
N ILE A 152 -12.80 17.75 1.27
CA ILE A 152 -14.11 18.22 1.74
C ILE A 152 -14.07 19.73 2.02
N THR A 153 -13.02 20.22 2.68
CA THR A 153 -12.85 21.65 2.96
C THR A 153 -12.85 22.50 1.68
N ASN A 154 -12.15 22.05 0.65
CA ASN A 154 -12.14 22.74 -0.65
C ASN A 154 -13.51 22.73 -1.33
N ILE A 155 -14.26 21.62 -1.25
CA ILE A 155 -15.64 21.54 -1.77
C ILE A 155 -16.56 22.49 -1.01
N ILE A 156 -16.48 22.53 0.33
CA ILE A 156 -17.26 23.45 1.16
C ILE A 156 -16.94 24.90 0.81
N ASN A 157 -15.66 25.25 0.62
CA ASN A 157 -15.25 26.60 0.24
C ASN A 157 -15.79 26.98 -1.14
N LYS A 158 -15.73 26.07 -2.11
CA LYS A 158 -16.34 26.29 -3.44
C LYS A 158 -17.86 26.44 -3.33
N THR A 159 -18.52 25.65 -2.50
CA THR A 159 -19.97 25.75 -2.25
C THR A 159 -20.34 27.15 -1.74
N LYS A 160 -19.60 27.67 -0.77
CA LYS A 160 -19.78 29.04 -0.25
C LYS A 160 -19.51 30.12 -1.30
N GLU A 161 -18.54 29.91 -2.18
CA GLU A 161 -18.28 30.82 -3.31
C GLU A 161 -19.48 30.84 -4.26
N VAL A 162 -20.00 29.66 -4.65
CA VAL A 162 -21.16 29.53 -5.53
C VAL A 162 -22.41 30.19 -4.93
N GLN A 163 -22.68 29.99 -3.65
CA GLN A 163 -23.83 30.60 -2.98
C GLN A 163 -23.83 32.14 -3.08
N LYS A 164 -22.66 32.78 -3.08
CA LYS A 164 -22.54 34.25 -3.24
C LYS A 164 -22.87 34.73 -4.65
N TRP A 165 -22.91 33.83 -5.64
CA TRP A 165 -23.23 34.21 -7.01
C TRP A 165 -24.67 34.66 -7.18
N VAL A 166 -25.59 34.23 -6.30
CA VAL A 166 -26.98 34.69 -6.26
C VAL A 166 -27.07 36.21 -6.18
N GLU A 167 -26.18 36.84 -5.40
CA GLU A 167 -26.18 38.28 -5.14
C GLU A 167 -25.31 39.07 -6.14
N SER A 168 -24.58 38.39 -7.02
CA SER A 168 -23.61 39.04 -7.92
C SER A 168 -24.31 39.67 -9.13
N PRO A 169 -24.12 40.97 -9.41
CA PRO A 169 -24.71 41.60 -10.59
C PRO A 169 -24.07 41.09 -11.87
N ILE A 170 -24.87 40.96 -12.94
CA ILE A 170 -24.37 40.73 -14.30
C ILE A 170 -23.96 42.08 -14.87
N LYS A 171 -22.76 42.17 -15.44
CA LYS A 171 -22.25 43.41 -16.02
C LYS A 171 -22.57 43.48 -17.50
N GLU A 172 -22.75 44.71 -17.99
CA GLU A 172 -22.89 45.00 -19.41
C GLU A 172 -21.72 44.38 -20.20
N GLY A 173 -22.05 43.64 -21.27
CA GLY A 173 -21.10 42.93 -22.11
C GLY A 173 -20.67 41.55 -21.60
N GLU A 174 -21.14 41.08 -20.44
CA GLU A 174 -20.81 39.75 -19.96
C GLU A 174 -21.48 38.64 -20.77
N VAL A 175 -20.71 37.60 -21.06
CA VAL A 175 -21.21 36.36 -21.64
C VAL A 175 -21.78 35.48 -20.53
N VAL A 176 -23.01 35.01 -20.73
CA VAL A 176 -23.72 34.13 -19.81
C VAL A 176 -24.21 32.88 -20.52
N TYR A 177 -24.47 31.84 -19.73
CA TYR A 177 -25.06 30.59 -20.15
C TYR A 177 -26.49 30.52 -19.62
N ILE A 178 -27.44 30.31 -20.54
CA ILE A 178 -28.86 30.09 -20.27
C ILE A 178 -29.24 28.77 -20.91
N LYS A 179 -29.63 27.76 -20.11
CA LYS A 179 -29.96 26.41 -20.59
C LYS A 179 -28.89 25.81 -21.53
N GLY A 180 -27.61 26.07 -21.22
CA GLY A 180 -26.47 25.59 -22.00
C GLY A 180 -26.13 26.37 -23.28
N GLN A 181 -26.87 27.42 -23.60
CA GLN A 181 -26.60 28.30 -24.74
C GLN A 181 -25.95 29.61 -24.28
N ARG A 182 -25.09 30.20 -25.13
CA ARG A 182 -24.35 31.43 -24.84
C ARG A 182 -25.15 32.67 -25.23
N TYR A 183 -25.18 33.66 -24.34
CA TYR A 183 -25.82 34.95 -24.55
C TYR A 183 -24.87 36.07 -24.10
N ILE A 184 -24.95 37.25 -24.71
CA ILE A 184 -24.33 38.48 -24.22
C ILE A 184 -25.39 39.33 -23.53
N TYR A 185 -25.10 39.82 -22.33
CA TYR A 185 -25.96 40.77 -21.63
C TYR A 185 -25.68 42.19 -22.13
N GLN A 186 -26.64 42.80 -22.83
CA GLN A 186 -26.52 44.16 -23.32
C GLN A 186 -27.84 44.92 -23.20
N ASN A 187 -27.80 46.15 -22.70
CA ASN A 187 -28.98 47.02 -22.53
C ASN A 187 -30.14 46.29 -21.84
N GLU A 188 -29.86 45.55 -20.76
CA GLU A 188 -30.84 44.76 -20.00
C GLU A 188 -31.47 43.58 -20.76
N ILE A 189 -30.89 43.19 -21.91
CA ILE A 189 -31.39 42.11 -22.76
C ILE A 189 -30.29 41.06 -22.97
N PHE A 190 -30.67 39.78 -22.94
CA PHE A 190 -29.79 38.67 -23.31
C PHE A 190 -29.89 38.39 -24.81
N THR A 191 -28.81 38.63 -25.55
CA THR A 191 -28.75 38.38 -27.00
C THR A 191 -27.98 37.08 -27.28
N PRO A 192 -28.53 36.11 -28.03
CA PRO A 192 -27.84 34.86 -28.35
C PRO A 192 -26.54 35.12 -29.11
N ILE A 193 -25.48 34.41 -28.73
CA ILE A 193 -24.19 34.42 -29.43
C ILE A 193 -24.07 33.09 -30.19
N LYS A 194 -23.75 33.16 -31.50
CA LYS A 194 -23.47 31.97 -32.32
C LYS A 194 -22.14 31.33 -31.97
#